data_AF-A0A3M7KYX3-F1
#
_entry.id   AF-A0A3M7KYX3-F1
#
_cell.length_a   1.000
_cell.length_b   1.000
_cell.length_c   1.000
_cell.angle_alpha   90.00
_cell.angle_beta   90.00
_cell.angle_gamma   90.00
#
_symmetry.space_group_name_H-M   'P 1'
#
loop_
_entity.id
_entity.type
_entity.pdbx_description
1 polymer ?
#
loop_
_entity_poly.entity_id
_entity_poly.type
_entity_poly.pdbx_seq_one_letter_code
_entity_poly.pdbx_strand_id
1 'polypeptide(L)'
;MASYCLDLLRPGLRDHAFAAILSAYATEVELGTLAPWLGFATLKAAARWLRGQGAVVTRGCLDVRASRQGVRARRAAPECNGREGA
;
A
#
# COMPACT_ATOMS: atom_id res chain seq x y z
N MET A 1 -5.57 12.55 24.32
CA MET A 1 -6.65 12.36 23.32
C MET A 1 -6.19 12.51 21.86
N ALA A 2 -5.18 13.35 21.54
CA ALA A 2 -4.66 13.48 20.17
C ALA A 2 -4.12 12.17 19.55
N SER A 3 -3.58 11.25 20.36
CA SER A 3 -3.03 9.97 19.86
C SER A 3 -4.07 9.07 19.20
N TYR A 4 -5.31 9.05 19.70
CA TYR A 4 -6.38 8.21 19.14
C TYR A 4 -6.86 8.71 17.77
N CYS A 5 -6.99 10.03 17.62
CA CYS A 5 -7.38 10.64 16.34
C CYS A 5 -6.30 10.43 15.26
N LEU A 6 -5.01 10.48 15.63
CA LEU A 6 -3.92 10.18 14.72
C LEU A 6 -3.90 8.71 14.29
N ASP A 7 -4.25 7.79 15.19
CA ASP A 7 -4.39 6.37 14.86
C ASP A 7 -5.54 6.10 13.88
N LEU A 8 -6.65 6.84 13.97
CA LEU A 8 -7.75 6.76 13.02
C LEU A 8 -7.39 7.30 11.62
N LEU A 9 -6.48 8.28 11.54
CA LEU A 9 -6.05 8.88 10.27
C LEU A 9 -4.89 8.13 9.60
N ARG A 10 -4.15 7.30 10.36
CA ARG A 10 -3.01 6.52 9.85
C ARG A 10 -3.32 5.70 8.59
N PRO A 11 -4.46 5.00 8.47
CA PRO A 11 -4.77 4.25 7.26
C PRO A 11 -4.87 5.15 6.02
N GLY A 12 -5.63 6.25 6.10
CA GLY A 12 -5.79 7.18 4.97
C GLY A 12 -4.49 7.89 4.60
N LEU A 13 -3.67 8.25 5.59
CA LEU A 13 -2.34 8.82 5.36
C LEU A 13 -1.40 7.83 4.65
N ARG A 14 -1.46 6.54 5.00
CA ARG A 14 -0.67 5.49 4.33
C ARG A 14 -1.09 5.30 2.88
N ASP A 15 -2.38 5.31 2.59
CA ASP A 15 -2.87 5.20 1.22
C ASP A 15 -2.42 6.40 0.37
N HIS A 16 -2.45 7.61 0.93
CA HIS A 16 -2.00 8.82 0.25
C HIS A 16 -0.48 8.83 0.03
N ALA A 17 0.29 8.47 1.06
CA ALA A 17 1.74 8.32 0.96
C ALA A 17 2.13 7.27 -0.08
N PHE A 18 1.42 6.14 -0.12
CA PHE A 18 1.66 5.10 -1.12
C PHE A 18 1.35 5.59 -2.55
N ALA A 19 0.26 6.33 -2.76
CA ALA A 19 -0.03 6.92 -4.05
C ALA A 19 1.04 7.93 -4.49
N ALA A 20 1.56 8.73 -3.56
CA ALA A 20 2.66 9.67 -3.81
C ALA A 20 3.98 8.95 -4.15
N ILE A 21 4.30 7.85 -3.46
CA ILE A 21 5.46 7.01 -3.80
C ILE A 21 5.31 6.46 -5.21
N LEU A 22 4.13 5.94 -5.55
CA LEU A 22 3.90 5.42 -6.89
C LEU A 22 3.99 6.51 -7.96
N SER A 23 3.66 7.77 -7.69
CA SER A 23 3.80 8.85 -8.68
C SER A 23 5.24 9.38 -8.78
N ALA A 24 5.96 9.47 -7.65
CA ALA A 24 7.28 10.07 -7.57
C ALA A 24 8.41 9.16 -8.09
N TYR A 25 8.30 7.84 -7.90
CA TYR A 25 9.36 6.89 -8.26
C TYR A 25 9.10 6.20 -9.60
N ALA A 26 10.17 5.90 -10.34
CA ALA A 26 10.09 5.37 -11.71
C ALA A 26 10.19 3.84 -11.81
N THR A 27 11.05 3.22 -11.00
CA THR A 27 11.47 1.82 -11.21
C THR A 27 11.24 0.95 -9.97
N GLU A 28 12.14 0.98 -8.99
CA GLU A 28 12.06 0.15 -7.80
C GLU A 28 12.37 0.97 -6.55
N VAL A 29 11.76 0.59 -5.42
CA VAL A 29 12.04 1.21 -4.12
C VAL A 29 12.22 0.13 -3.08
N GLU A 30 13.31 0.19 -2.31
CA GLU A 30 13.59 -0.80 -1.27
C GLU A 30 12.58 -0.74 -0.11
N LEU A 31 12.17 -1.92 0.37
CA LEU A 31 11.28 -2.04 1.52
C LEU A 31 11.91 -1.47 2.80
N GLY A 32 13.24 -1.51 2.92
CA GLY A 32 13.99 -0.95 4.05
C GLY A 32 13.73 0.54 4.23
N THR A 33 13.59 1.27 3.12
CA THR A 33 13.28 2.70 3.11
C THR A 33 11.78 2.96 3.23
N LEU A 34 10.94 2.14 2.57
CA LEU A 34 9.48 2.32 2.56
C LEU A 34 8.80 2.02 3.90
N ALA A 35 9.25 0.98 4.61
CA ALA A 35 8.64 0.56 5.86
C ALA A 35 8.60 1.68 6.92
N PRO A 36 9.70 2.40 7.21
CA PRO A 36 9.66 3.51 8.16
C PRO A 36 8.81 4.69 7.66
N TRP A 37 8.82 5.00 6.36
CA TRP A 37 8.00 6.09 5.80
C TRP A 37 6.50 5.84 5.95
N LEU A 38 6.08 4.59 5.81
CA LEU A 38 4.69 4.18 6.01
C LEU A 38 4.37 3.88 7.49
N GLY A 39 5.34 4.03 8.40
CA GLY A 39 5.16 3.80 9.83
C GLY A 39 4.95 2.33 10.18
N PHE A 40 5.61 1.40 9.49
CA PHE A 40 5.63 -0.02 9.83
C PHE A 40 6.86 -0.38 10.66
N ALA A 41 6.63 -1.13 11.74
CA ALA A 41 7.72 -1.63 12.59
C ALA A 41 8.52 -2.79 11.95
N THR A 42 7.96 -3.48 10.95
CA THR A 42 8.62 -4.60 10.30
C THR A 42 8.43 -4.57 8.78
N LEU A 43 9.45 -5.03 8.05
CA LEU A 43 9.40 -5.16 6.59
C LEU A 43 8.30 -6.12 6.13
N LYS A 44 8.05 -7.18 6.91
CA LYS A 44 6.99 -8.16 6.64
C LYS A 44 5.60 -7.53 6.68
N ALA A 45 5.34 -6.66 7.66
CA ALA A 45 4.08 -5.94 7.76
C ALA A 45 3.89 -4.96 6.59
N ALA A 46 4.95 -4.23 6.24
CA ALA A 46 4.93 -3.32 5.09
C ALA A 46 4.66 -4.07 3.78
N ALA A 47 5.39 -5.17 3.52
CA ALA A 47 5.22 -5.98 2.32
C ALA A 47 3.81 -6.59 2.23
N ARG A 48 3.26 -7.07 3.35
CA ARG A 48 1.88 -7.60 3.39
C ARG A 48 0.86 -6.52 3.05
N TRP A 49 1.02 -5.32 3.62
CA TRP A 49 0.12 -4.21 3.35
C TRP A 49 0.19 -3.76 1.88
N LEU A 50 1.40 -3.60 1.33
CA LEU A 50 1.63 -3.23 -0.07
C LEU A 50 0.97 -4.23 -1.03
N ARG A 51 1.15 -5.54 -0.80
CA ARG A 51 0.47 -6.58 -1.59
C ARG A 51 -1.05 -6.50 -1.47
N GLY A 52 -1.57 -6.20 -0.28
CA GLY A 52 -3.00 -5.96 -0.07
C GLY A 52 -3.55 -4.79 -0.89
N GLN A 53 -2.71 -3.81 -1.24
CA GLN A 53 -3.07 -2.70 -2.13
C GLN A 53 -3.00 -3.07 -3.62
N GLY A 54 -2.55 -4.28 -3.98
CA GLY A 54 -2.29 -4.69 -5.35
C GLY A 54 -0.88 -4.31 -5.85
N ALA A 55 0.03 -3.98 -4.93
CA ALA A 55 1.42 -3.69 -5.26
C ALA A 55 2.23 -4.96 -5.46
N VAL A 56 3.19 -4.89 -6.38
CA VAL A 56 4.13 -5.97 -6.70
C VAL A 56 5.40 -5.77 -5.90
N VAL A 57 5.71 -6.73 -5.02
CA VAL A 57 6.88 -6.71 -4.14
C VAL A 57 7.75 -7.92 -4.43
N THR A 58 8.94 -7.70 -4.97
CA THR A 58 9.89 -8.70 -5.45
C THR A 58 11.26 -8.46 -4.82
N ARG A 59 11.92 -9.51 -4.33
CA ARG A 59 13.32 -9.47 -3.80
C ARG A 59 13.61 -8.39 -2.74
N GLY A 60 12.61 -7.97 -1.96
CA GLY A 60 12.79 -6.91 -0.96
C GLY A 60 12.58 -5.48 -1.49
N CYS A 61 12.17 -5.35 -2.76
CA CYS A 61 11.84 -4.10 -3.41
C CYS A 61 10.36 -4.05 -3.82
N LEU A 62 9.81 -2.85 -3.86
CA LEU A 62 8.56 -2.52 -4.52
C LEU A 62 8.85 -2.23 -6.00
N ASP A 63 8.30 -3.03 -6.92
CA ASP A 63 8.32 -2.72 -8.35
C ASP A 63 7.22 -1.69 -8.63
N VAL A 64 7.59 -0.43 -8.85
CA VAL A 64 6.64 0.67 -8.98
C VAL A 64 5.83 0.56 -10.28
N ARG A 65 6.46 0.11 -11.37
CA ARG A 65 5.82 0.02 -12.68
C ARG A 65 4.75 -1.08 -12.68
N ALA A 66 5.10 -2.26 -12.19
CA ALA A 66 4.16 -3.37 -12.05
C ALA A 66 3.08 -3.06 -11.00
N SER A 67 3.44 -2.41 -9.89
CA SER A 67 2.49 -1.98 -8.86
C SER A 67 1.45 -0.98 -9.38
N ARG A 68 1.83 -0.02 -10.24
CA ARG A 68 0.88 0.91 -10.85
C ARG A 68 -0.20 0.17 -11.66
N GLN A 69 0.17 -0.88 -12.37
CA GLN A 69 -0.77 -1.70 -13.14
C GLN A 69 -1.68 -2.51 -12.21
N GLY A 70 -1.11 -3.18 -11.20
CA GLY A 70 -1.87 -3.97 -10.21
C GLY A 70 -2.84 -3.13 -9.39
N VAL A 71 -2.42 -1.94 -8.95
CA VAL A 71 -3.26 -0.99 -8.20
C VAL A 71 -4.39 -0.42 -9.07
N ARG A 72 -4.13 -0.12 -10.34
CA ARG A 72 -5.17 0.31 -11.29
C ARG A 72 -6.20 -0.79 -11.51
N ALA A 73 -5.76 -2.02 -11.73
CA ALA A 73 -6.66 -3.17 -11.89
C ALA A 73 -7.51 -3.40 -10.64
N ARG A 74 -6.93 -3.31 -9.43
CA ARG A 74 -7.66 -3.44 -8.17
C ARG A 74 -8.67 -2.31 -7.95
N ARG A 75 -8.34 -1.06 -8.30
CA ARG A 75 -9.28 0.07 -8.19
C ARG A 75 -10.40 0.00 -9.23
N ALA A 76 -10.12 -0.59 -10.39
CA ALA A 76 -11.10 -0.80 -11.46
C ALA A 76 -11.98 -2.04 -11.24
N ALA A 77 -11.55 -2.96 -10.38
CA ALA A 77 -12.38 -4.03 -9.85
C ALA A 77 -13.02 -3.53 -8.53
N PRO A 78 -14.16 -2.81 -8.58
CA PRO A 78 -14.92 -2.59 -7.36
C PRO A 78 -15.18 -3.96 -6.76
N GLU A 79 -15.04 -4.06 -5.45
CA GLU A 79 -15.18 -5.30 -4.71
C GLU A 79 -16.47 -6.00 -5.17
N CYS A 80 -16.34 -7.14 -5.87
CA CYS A 80 -17.39 -8.14 -5.98
C CYS A 80 -17.57 -8.77 -4.59
N ASN A 81 -17.94 -7.96 -3.61
CA ASN A 81 -18.52 -8.41 -2.36
C ASN A 81 -19.99 -8.62 -2.67
N GLY A 82 -20.32 -9.86 -3.05
CA GLY A 82 -21.68 -10.36 -3.03
C GLY A 82 -22.25 -10.19 -1.63
N ARG A 83 -22.99 -9.10 -1.44
CA ARG A 83 -24.15 -9.11 -0.55
C ARG A 83 -25.27 -9.75 -1.34
N GLU A 84 -25.36 -11.07 -1.31
CA GLU A 84 -26.61 -11.80 -1.58
C GLU A 84 -26.35 -13.28 -1.27
N GLY A 85 -26.99 -13.79 -0.21
CA GLY A 85 -26.92 -15.22 0.12
C GLY A 85 -27.38 -15.59 1.53
N ALA A 86 -28.71 -15.60 1.70
CA ALA A 86 -29.51 -16.33 2.69
C ALA A 86 -29.51 -15.85 4.16
#